data_AF-A0A7C6MVH2-F1
#
_entry.id   AF-A0A7C6MVH2-F1
#
_cell.length_a   1.000
_cell.length_b   1.000
_cell.length_c   1.000
_cell.angle_alpha   90.00
_cell.angle_beta   90.00
_cell.angle_gamma   90.00
#
_symmetry.space_group_name_H-M   'P 1'
#
loop_
_entity.id
_entity.type
_entity.pdbx_description
1 polymer ?
#
loop_
_entity_poly.entity_id
_entity_poly.type
_entity_poly.pdbx_seq_one_letter_code
_entity_poly.pdbx_strand_id
1 'polypeptide(L)'
;MGVIGMDKIILFGASSVGKTAYEKLRDKYDIIYFTDNDKQKWGSRLCNVEIISPKILLSLKGNSKIIITSQYDAAIASQLMEMGIKKFGVFNGDLNKIDYFDYSEINNINRKNNKIALIMSNNSGSNTYALYKMMPDEFKSKYEVVLINERNRNNNYYLDLFESKLVVHTHSNFFSDTQLNIQLWHGFPLKTLSYMANYSSDIKAKNNIQWDKSDLIVSYSQTYSTLMNACFGIDGSKYVVTGVPRNDLLLKNNSKAEFFELIGKKASNKKIIFYMPTFRETLYGQKNGIKEQFNILDIKDFNNEKFDTYLGKQNLVLIIKFHPLHVDQATDCIKNARLKNIYALEDTKLMEANLDLYEVINAADLLITDYSSIYFDYLLLDRPIIFTPLDLEEYEKDRGFLVEPYDFWAPGPKCYNLEQLTEEITKCLNDDNYYKKEREAICNIVHHYKDANSSKRVWKLIDELMIC
;
A
#
# COMPACT_ATOMS: atom_id res chain seq x y z
N MET A 1 -7.89 29.79 40.98
CA MET A 1 -7.94 29.20 39.64
C MET A 1 -7.59 27.73 39.79
N GLY A 2 -8.58 26.83 39.66
CA GLY A 2 -8.37 25.40 39.86
C GLY A 2 -7.43 24.85 38.80
N VAL A 3 -6.45 24.04 39.23
CA VAL A 3 -5.63 23.24 38.33
C VAL A 3 -6.57 22.28 37.61
N ILE A 4 -6.78 22.49 36.31
CA ILE A 4 -7.52 21.52 35.49
C ILE A 4 -6.67 20.25 35.49
N GLY A 5 -7.12 19.21 36.19
CA GLY A 5 -6.44 17.92 36.23
C GLY A 5 -6.36 17.34 34.82
N MET A 6 -5.21 16.73 34.48
CA MET A 6 -5.07 16.03 33.20
C MET A 6 -6.08 14.88 33.10
N ASP A 7 -6.66 14.71 31.91
CA ASP A 7 -7.53 13.57 31.63
C ASP A 7 -6.75 12.25 31.82
N LYS A 8 -7.36 11.30 32.54
CA LYS A 8 -6.77 9.98 32.76
C LYS A 8 -6.94 9.11 31.53
N ILE A 9 -5.85 8.45 31.10
CA ILE A 9 -5.86 7.52 29.97
C ILE A 9 -5.23 6.18 30.30
N ILE A 10 -5.73 5.13 29.64
CA ILE A 10 -5.16 3.78 29.64
C ILE A 10 -4.74 3.45 28.22
N LEU A 11 -3.49 3.01 28.04
CA LEU A 11 -2.94 2.65 26.74
C LEU A 11 -3.12 1.15 26.47
N PHE A 12 -3.91 0.78 25.47
CA PHE A 12 -4.13 -0.61 25.06
C PHE A 12 -3.13 -1.04 24.00
N GLY A 13 -2.07 -1.71 24.44
CA GLY A 13 -0.97 -2.23 23.63
C GLY A 13 0.37 -1.93 24.27
N ALA A 14 0.91 -2.87 25.04
CA ALA A 14 2.22 -2.75 25.68
C ALA A 14 3.33 -3.22 24.73
N SER A 15 3.60 -2.42 23.71
CA SER A 15 4.57 -2.70 22.63
C SER A 15 5.48 -1.50 22.37
N SER A 16 6.31 -1.56 21.32
CA SER A 16 7.06 -0.40 20.83
C SER A 16 6.13 0.78 20.49
N VAL A 17 4.97 0.52 19.87
CA VAL A 17 3.96 1.55 19.56
C VAL A 17 3.41 2.17 20.85
N GLY A 18 3.13 1.34 21.86
CA GLY A 18 2.71 1.82 23.19
C GLY A 18 3.75 2.71 23.87
N LYS A 19 5.03 2.35 23.78
CA LYS A 19 6.14 3.17 24.28
C LYS A 19 6.19 4.53 23.58
N THR A 20 6.11 4.55 22.25
CA THR A 20 6.09 5.80 21.46
C THR A 20 4.86 6.65 21.80
N ALA A 21 3.70 6.04 21.97
CA ALA A 21 2.49 6.74 22.40
C ALA A 21 2.66 7.36 23.79
N TYR A 22 3.24 6.63 24.75
CA TYR A 22 3.56 7.15 26.08
C TYR A 22 4.43 8.39 26.02
N GLU A 23 5.54 8.32 25.28
CA GLU A 23 6.47 9.46 25.14
C GLU A 23 5.80 10.71 24.56
N LYS A 24 4.86 10.53 23.62
CA LYS A 24 4.14 11.63 22.96
C LYS A 24 2.94 12.17 23.74
N LEU A 25 2.35 11.36 24.63
CA LEU A 25 1.08 11.67 25.31
C LEU A 25 1.25 12.03 26.80
N ARG A 26 2.34 11.62 27.45
CA ARG A 26 2.56 11.80 28.90
C ARG A 26 2.50 13.25 29.39
N ASP A 27 2.80 14.22 28.52
CA ASP A 27 2.77 15.64 28.88
C ASP A 27 1.36 16.25 28.73
N LYS A 28 0.40 15.50 28.18
CA LYS A 28 -0.98 15.94 27.91
C LYS A 28 -2.02 15.18 28.75
N TYR A 29 -1.69 13.97 29.20
CA TYR A 29 -2.61 13.04 29.85
C TYR A 29 -1.96 12.37 31.05
N ASP A 30 -2.78 12.04 32.06
CA ASP A 30 -2.38 11.19 33.18
C ASP A 30 -2.46 9.71 32.75
N ILE A 31 -1.32 9.13 32.37
CA ILE A 31 -1.24 7.73 31.90
C ILE A 31 -1.17 6.80 33.11
N ILE A 32 -2.31 6.24 33.48
CA ILE A 32 -2.43 5.46 34.72
C ILE A 32 -2.07 3.98 34.54
N TYR A 33 -2.31 3.41 33.35
CA TYR A 33 -2.03 1.99 33.06
C TYR A 33 -1.72 1.75 31.59
N PHE A 34 -0.96 0.68 31.34
CA PHE A 34 -1.00 -0.06 30.08
C PHE A 34 -1.91 -1.27 30.22
N THR A 35 -2.47 -1.76 29.13
CA THR A 35 -3.16 -3.06 29.08
C THR A 35 -2.76 -3.81 27.82
N ASP A 36 -2.70 -5.13 27.87
CA ASP A 36 -2.31 -5.98 26.73
C ASP A 36 -3.00 -7.35 26.81
N ASN A 37 -3.26 -7.99 25.67
CA ASN A 37 -3.84 -9.34 25.62
C ASN A 37 -2.82 -10.43 25.98
N ASP A 38 -1.52 -10.12 25.92
CA ASP A 38 -0.46 -11.01 26.36
C ASP A 38 -0.39 -11.10 27.89
N LYS A 39 -0.84 -12.25 28.42
CA LYS A 39 -0.87 -12.55 29.86
C LYS A 39 0.52 -12.51 30.50
N GLN A 40 1.58 -12.77 29.75
CA GLN A 40 2.94 -12.77 30.28
C GLN A 40 3.41 -11.36 30.68
N LYS A 41 2.76 -10.32 30.16
CA LYS A 41 3.09 -8.93 30.48
C LYS A 41 2.40 -8.41 31.74
N TRP A 42 1.34 -9.06 32.21
CA TRP A 42 0.51 -8.55 33.30
C TRP A 42 1.30 -8.48 34.63
N GLY A 43 1.15 -7.38 35.36
CA GLY A 43 1.89 -7.09 36.60
C GLY A 43 3.33 -6.58 36.38
N SER A 44 3.84 -6.63 35.15
CA SER A 44 5.09 -5.97 34.79
C SER A 44 4.87 -4.47 34.49
N ARG A 45 5.94 -3.74 34.17
CA ARG A 45 5.89 -2.30 33.88
C ARG A 45 6.50 -1.98 32.52
N LEU A 46 5.88 -1.04 31.81
CA LEU A 46 6.43 -0.37 30.63
C LEU A 46 6.47 1.14 30.92
N CYS A 47 7.62 1.79 30.71
CA CYS A 47 7.78 3.22 31.03
C CYS A 47 7.41 3.59 32.48
N ASN A 48 7.68 2.68 33.43
CA ASN A 48 7.29 2.74 34.85
C ASN A 48 5.77 2.71 35.13
N VAL A 49 4.95 2.49 34.11
CA VAL A 49 3.50 2.31 34.23
C VAL A 49 3.16 0.81 34.24
N GLU A 50 2.28 0.39 35.13
CA GLU A 50 1.87 -1.02 35.28
C GLU A 50 1.06 -1.50 34.08
N ILE A 51 1.30 -2.75 33.66
CA ILE A 51 0.52 -3.44 32.63
C ILE A 51 -0.54 -4.31 33.31
N ILE A 52 -1.81 -4.01 33.06
CA ILE A 52 -2.95 -4.70 33.64
C ILE A 52 -3.68 -5.60 32.63
N SER A 53 -4.52 -6.50 33.14
CA SER A 53 -5.40 -7.30 32.30
C SER A 53 -6.53 -6.45 31.70
N PRO A 54 -6.94 -6.67 30.43
CA PRO A 54 -8.07 -5.98 29.82
C PRO A 54 -9.37 -6.11 30.60
N LYS A 55 -9.56 -7.19 31.38
CA LYS A 55 -10.74 -7.39 32.23
C LYS A 55 -10.93 -6.28 33.27
N ILE A 56 -9.85 -5.64 33.71
CA ILE A 56 -9.88 -4.56 34.71
C ILE A 56 -10.44 -3.27 34.09
N LEU A 57 -10.44 -3.12 32.76
CA LEU A 57 -10.94 -1.90 32.09
C LEU A 57 -12.41 -1.59 32.43
N LEU A 58 -13.22 -2.61 32.72
CA LEU A 58 -14.63 -2.43 33.09
C LEU A 58 -14.83 -1.65 34.39
N SER A 59 -13.93 -1.79 35.36
CA SER A 59 -14.00 -1.01 36.60
C SER A 59 -13.44 0.40 36.45
N LEU A 60 -12.73 0.67 35.35
CA LEU A 60 -12.05 1.95 35.10
C LEU A 60 -12.74 2.83 34.05
N LYS A 61 -13.59 2.26 33.18
CA LYS A 61 -14.20 2.94 32.01
C LYS A 61 -15.00 4.22 32.30
N GLY A 62 -15.42 4.45 33.55
CA GLY A 62 -16.11 5.68 33.97
C GLY A 62 -15.16 6.83 34.36
N ASN A 63 -13.89 6.53 34.63
CA ASN A 63 -12.91 7.46 35.19
C ASN A 63 -11.68 7.68 34.31
N SER A 64 -11.57 6.97 33.17
CA SER A 64 -10.46 7.09 32.24
C SER A 64 -10.89 6.80 30.80
N LYS A 65 -10.15 7.39 29.84
CA LYS A 65 -10.30 7.10 28.41
C LYS A 65 -9.37 5.95 28.03
N ILE A 66 -9.81 5.09 27.11
CA ILE A 66 -8.98 4.02 26.56
C ILE A 66 -8.43 4.49 25.22
N ILE A 67 -7.12 4.36 25.02
CA ILE A 67 -6.46 4.68 23.76
C ILE A 67 -5.73 3.44 23.27
N ILE A 68 -6.13 2.92 22.12
CA ILE A 68 -5.48 1.77 21.48
C ILE A 68 -4.14 2.23 20.89
N THR A 69 -3.07 1.53 21.26
CA THR A 69 -1.68 1.80 20.86
C THR A 69 -1.04 0.53 20.28
N SER A 70 -1.72 -0.08 19.33
CA SER A 70 -1.35 -1.36 18.72
C SER A 70 -1.69 -1.36 17.23
N GLN A 71 -0.91 -2.10 16.44
CA GLN A 71 -1.20 -2.36 15.03
C GLN A 71 -2.37 -3.34 14.82
N TYR A 72 -2.82 -4.02 15.89
CA TYR A 72 -3.99 -4.91 15.89
C TYR A 72 -5.23 -4.21 16.47
N ASP A 73 -5.39 -2.94 16.11
CA ASP A 73 -6.42 -2.07 16.66
C ASP A 73 -7.84 -2.52 16.37
N ALA A 74 -8.12 -3.08 15.18
CA ALA A 74 -9.43 -3.63 14.86
C ALA A 74 -9.82 -4.80 15.76
N ALA A 75 -8.90 -5.72 16.05
CA ALA A 75 -9.16 -6.81 16.99
C ALA A 75 -9.41 -6.28 18.41
N ILE A 76 -8.65 -5.28 18.85
CA ILE A 76 -8.82 -4.64 20.16
C ILE A 76 -10.13 -3.85 20.22
N ALA A 77 -10.50 -3.15 19.16
CA ALA A 77 -11.75 -2.41 19.06
C ALA A 77 -12.96 -3.36 19.16
N SER A 78 -12.94 -4.50 18.46
CA SER A 78 -13.98 -5.54 18.59
C SER A 78 -14.08 -6.02 20.04
N GLN A 79 -12.95 -6.37 20.66
CA GLN A 79 -12.88 -6.79 22.05
C GLN A 79 -13.46 -5.74 23.02
N LEU A 80 -13.09 -4.46 22.86
CA LEU A 80 -13.61 -3.38 23.68
C LEU A 80 -15.13 -3.24 23.54
N MET A 81 -15.64 -3.30 22.31
CA MET A 81 -17.07 -3.20 22.04
C MET A 81 -17.85 -4.39 22.61
N GLU A 82 -17.32 -5.61 22.52
CA GLU A 82 -17.87 -6.83 23.14
C GLU A 82 -17.89 -6.73 24.67
N MET A 83 -16.89 -6.09 25.26
CA MET A 83 -16.85 -5.77 26.69
C MET A 83 -17.82 -4.63 27.09
N GLY A 84 -18.52 -4.01 26.13
CA GLY A 84 -19.38 -2.86 26.39
C GLY A 84 -18.62 -1.57 26.66
N ILE A 85 -17.39 -1.45 26.15
CA ILE A 85 -16.60 -0.23 26.11
C ILE A 85 -16.66 0.33 24.69
N LYS A 86 -17.63 1.20 24.45
CA LYS A 86 -18.00 1.70 23.12
C LYS A 86 -17.40 3.07 22.78
N LYS A 87 -16.63 3.66 23.71
CA LYS A 87 -15.85 4.89 23.50
C LYS A 87 -14.38 4.61 23.68
N PHE A 88 -13.59 4.86 22.64
CA PHE A 88 -12.13 4.69 22.69
C PHE A 88 -11.44 5.57 21.67
N GLY A 89 -10.19 5.90 21.92
CA GLY A 89 -9.28 6.52 20.97
C GLY A 89 -8.37 5.49 20.32
N VAL A 90 -7.81 5.81 19.17
CA VAL A 90 -6.76 5.03 18.51
C VAL A 90 -5.61 5.96 18.18
N PHE A 91 -4.42 5.63 18.66
CA PHE A 91 -3.24 6.42 18.43
C PHE A 91 -2.65 6.12 17.05
N ASN A 92 -2.57 7.14 16.20
CA ASN A 92 -1.89 7.08 14.92
C ASN A 92 -0.46 7.65 15.10
N GLY A 93 0.53 6.77 15.09
CA GLY A 93 1.94 7.12 15.31
C GLY A 93 2.52 8.04 14.25
N ASP A 94 2.13 7.84 12.99
CA ASP A 94 2.63 8.58 11.82
C ASP A 94 2.14 10.02 11.83
N LEU A 95 0.84 10.20 12.10
CA LEU A 95 0.20 11.51 12.11
C LEU A 95 0.27 12.19 13.49
N ASN A 96 0.86 11.51 14.48
CA ASN A 96 0.95 11.99 15.86
C ASN A 96 -0.41 12.48 16.41
N LYS A 97 -1.49 11.75 16.10
CA LYS A 97 -2.87 12.11 16.45
C LYS A 97 -3.59 10.95 17.13
N ILE A 98 -4.72 11.26 17.77
CA ILE A 98 -5.65 10.26 18.30
C ILE A 98 -6.97 10.43 17.55
N ASP A 99 -7.43 9.37 16.89
CA ASP A 99 -8.76 9.30 16.30
C ASP A 99 -9.73 8.73 17.34
N TYR A 100 -10.77 9.47 17.70
CA TYR A 100 -11.75 9.06 18.73
C TYR A 100 -13.01 8.50 18.09
N PHE A 101 -13.51 7.41 18.66
CA PHE A 101 -14.71 6.73 18.21
C PHE A 101 -15.72 6.61 19.34
N ASP A 102 -16.99 6.88 19.04
CA ASP A 102 -18.12 6.77 19.97
C ASP A 102 -19.24 5.96 19.33
N TYR A 103 -19.41 4.74 19.81
CA TYR A 103 -20.45 3.81 19.37
C TYR A 103 -21.51 3.58 20.43
N SER A 104 -21.70 4.51 21.38
CA SER A 104 -22.57 4.30 22.54
C SER A 104 -24.04 4.07 22.17
N GLU A 105 -24.49 4.66 21.06
CA GLU A 105 -25.84 4.48 20.52
C GLU A 105 -26.05 3.14 19.81
N ILE A 106 -24.97 2.38 19.54
CA ILE A 106 -25.06 1.09 18.87
C ILE A 106 -25.35 0.02 19.92
N ASN A 107 -26.56 -0.55 19.92
CA ASN A 107 -26.94 -1.59 20.88
C ASN A 107 -26.14 -2.88 20.68
N ASN A 108 -26.22 -3.46 19.47
CA ASN A 108 -25.52 -4.68 19.05
C ASN A 108 -24.90 -4.47 17.67
N ILE A 109 -23.70 -5.00 17.45
CA ILE A 109 -23.07 -5.05 16.13
C ILE A 109 -23.46 -6.39 15.50
N ASN A 110 -24.37 -6.35 14.54
CA ASN A 110 -24.79 -7.55 13.82
C ASN A 110 -24.22 -7.52 12.41
N ARG A 111 -23.66 -8.66 11.99
CA ARG A 111 -23.23 -8.83 10.62
C ARG A 111 -24.41 -8.76 9.67
N LYS A 112 -24.29 -7.93 8.63
CA LYS A 112 -25.25 -7.84 7.54
C LYS A 112 -24.85 -8.80 6.43
N ASN A 113 -25.78 -9.64 6.00
CA ASN A 113 -25.52 -10.69 5.00
C ASN A 113 -25.14 -10.16 3.61
N ASN A 114 -25.46 -8.89 3.30
CA ASN A 114 -25.20 -8.27 2.01
C ASN A 114 -24.16 -7.13 2.09
N LYS A 115 -23.45 -6.95 3.21
CA LYS A 115 -22.48 -5.87 3.38
C LYS A 115 -21.05 -6.36 3.12
N ILE A 116 -20.31 -5.60 2.33
CA ILE A 116 -18.94 -5.92 1.90
C ILE A 116 -18.04 -4.73 2.18
N ALA A 117 -16.93 -4.96 2.89
CA ALA A 117 -15.91 -3.96 3.13
C ALA A 117 -14.72 -4.15 2.18
N LEU A 118 -14.35 -3.09 1.47
CA LEU A 118 -13.14 -3.02 0.65
C LEU A 118 -12.11 -2.15 1.39
N ILE A 119 -11.00 -2.75 1.84
CA ILE A 119 -10.01 -2.06 2.66
C ILE A 119 -8.93 -1.40 1.79
N MET A 120 -8.72 -0.11 1.95
CA MET A 120 -7.72 0.69 1.26
C MET A 120 -6.70 1.26 2.24
N SER A 121 -5.44 0.85 2.09
CA SER A 121 -4.33 1.25 2.98
C SER A 121 -3.47 2.37 2.41
N ASN A 122 -3.45 2.53 1.09
CA ASN A 122 -2.74 3.58 0.36
C ASN A 122 -3.46 3.87 -0.96
N ASN A 123 -3.16 5.03 -1.57
CA ASN A 123 -3.76 5.42 -2.86
C ASN A 123 -2.85 5.09 -4.06
N SER A 124 -1.66 4.54 -3.82
CA SER A 124 -0.71 4.19 -4.85
C SER A 124 -0.95 2.76 -5.35
N GLY A 125 -2.04 2.55 -6.09
CA GLY A 125 -2.31 1.30 -6.81
C GLY A 125 -3.03 0.22 -6.00
N SER A 126 -4.12 0.60 -5.33
CA SER A 126 -4.91 -0.33 -4.52
C SER A 126 -5.92 -1.11 -5.36
N ASN A 127 -5.76 -2.44 -5.40
CA ASN A 127 -6.74 -3.32 -6.05
C ASN A 127 -8.16 -3.15 -5.49
N THR A 128 -8.32 -2.83 -4.21
CA THR A 128 -9.66 -2.60 -3.61
C THR A 128 -10.31 -1.32 -4.12
N TYR A 129 -9.53 -0.26 -4.37
CA TYR A 129 -10.08 0.98 -4.91
C TYR A 129 -10.50 0.81 -6.36
N ALA A 130 -9.66 0.13 -7.16
CA ALA A 130 -10.03 -0.27 -8.50
C ALA A 130 -11.28 -1.15 -8.52
N LEU A 131 -11.37 -2.15 -7.64
CA LEU A 131 -12.53 -3.02 -7.54
C LEU A 131 -13.82 -2.24 -7.20
N TYR A 132 -13.72 -1.21 -6.34
CA TYR A 132 -14.80 -0.30 -6.02
C TYR A 132 -15.24 0.56 -7.22
N LYS A 133 -14.29 1.26 -7.87
CA LYS A 133 -14.58 2.12 -9.04
C LYS A 133 -15.14 1.32 -10.22
N MET A 134 -14.66 0.10 -10.39
CA MET A 134 -14.97 -0.80 -11.51
C MET A 134 -16.10 -1.78 -11.21
N MET A 135 -16.86 -1.54 -10.14
CA MET A 135 -17.97 -2.40 -9.72
C MET A 135 -19.07 -2.43 -10.81
N PRO A 136 -19.41 -3.61 -11.36
CA PRO A 136 -20.52 -3.74 -12.30
C PRO A 136 -21.87 -3.41 -11.64
N ASP A 137 -22.80 -2.83 -12.42
CA ASP A 137 -24.08 -2.33 -11.90
C ASP A 137 -24.97 -3.43 -11.29
N GLU A 138 -24.87 -4.66 -11.81
CA GLU A 138 -25.59 -5.82 -11.25
C GLU A 138 -25.28 -6.02 -9.76
N PHE A 139 -24.03 -5.86 -9.34
CA PHE A 139 -23.62 -6.04 -7.95
C PHE A 139 -23.96 -4.82 -7.09
N LYS A 140 -23.99 -3.61 -7.67
CA LYS A 140 -24.35 -2.37 -6.93
C LYS A 140 -25.78 -2.46 -6.39
N SER A 141 -26.65 -3.15 -7.11
CA SER A 141 -28.03 -3.38 -6.69
C SER A 141 -28.17 -4.46 -5.62
N LYS A 142 -27.17 -5.34 -5.48
CA LYS A 142 -27.21 -6.53 -4.61
C LYS A 142 -26.55 -6.31 -3.24
N TYR A 143 -25.50 -5.50 -3.19
CA TYR A 143 -24.63 -5.39 -2.01
C TYR A 143 -24.48 -3.96 -1.49
N GLU A 144 -24.47 -3.84 -0.16
CA GLU A 144 -24.00 -2.63 0.54
C GLU A 144 -22.47 -2.67 0.55
N VAL A 145 -21.82 -1.96 -0.37
CA VAL A 145 -20.35 -1.94 -0.48
C VAL A 145 -19.80 -0.67 0.14
N VAL A 146 -18.88 -0.83 1.09
CA VAL A 146 -18.19 0.28 1.77
C VAL A 146 -16.69 0.24 1.47
N LEU A 147 -16.14 1.39 1.05
CA LEU A 147 -14.70 1.56 0.88
C LEU A 147 -14.13 2.16 2.18
N ILE A 148 -13.33 1.37 2.88
CA ILE A 148 -12.75 1.73 4.18
C ILE A 148 -11.30 2.19 3.96
N ASN A 149 -11.00 3.44 4.30
CA ASN A 149 -9.64 4.00 4.22
C ASN A 149 -8.94 3.91 5.59
N GLU A 150 -7.90 3.08 5.70
CA GLU A 150 -7.18 2.87 6.96
C GLU A 150 -6.39 4.10 7.42
N ARG A 151 -6.01 5.00 6.48
CA ARG A 151 -5.30 6.26 6.76
C ARG A 151 -6.24 7.43 7.06
N ASN A 152 -7.51 7.34 6.65
CA ASN A 152 -8.52 8.36 6.89
C ASN A 152 -9.81 7.72 7.42
N ARG A 153 -9.83 7.44 8.72
CA ARG A 153 -10.89 6.70 9.39
C ARG A 153 -12.03 7.64 9.76
N ASN A 154 -13.21 7.39 9.19
CA ASN A 154 -14.43 8.09 9.58
C ASN A 154 -15.04 7.47 10.87
N ASN A 155 -16.08 8.09 11.41
CA ASN A 155 -16.73 7.63 12.64
C ASN A 155 -17.37 6.23 12.54
N ASN A 156 -17.63 5.73 11.33
CA ASN A 156 -18.22 4.41 11.10
C ASN A 156 -17.16 3.33 10.83
N TYR A 157 -15.86 3.66 10.81
CA TYR A 157 -14.78 2.75 10.38
C TYR A 157 -14.89 1.33 10.96
N TYR A 158 -14.98 1.20 12.29
CA TYR A 158 -15.05 -0.11 12.92
C TYR A 158 -16.43 -0.76 12.78
N LEU A 159 -17.49 0.06 12.78
CA LEU A 159 -18.86 -0.44 12.58
C LEU A 159 -19.01 -1.06 11.19
N ASP A 160 -18.59 -0.34 10.14
CA ASP A 160 -18.60 -0.81 8.76
C ASP A 160 -17.75 -2.08 8.59
N LEU A 161 -16.59 -2.13 9.23
CA LEU A 161 -15.73 -3.30 9.22
C LEU A 161 -16.41 -4.51 9.86
N PHE A 162 -16.97 -4.37 11.07
CA PHE A 162 -17.52 -5.49 11.85
C PHE A 162 -18.90 -5.96 11.36
N GLU A 163 -19.71 -5.05 10.80
CA GLU A 163 -21.00 -5.40 10.20
C GLU A 163 -20.86 -6.12 8.85
N SER A 164 -19.70 -6.04 8.19
CA SER A 164 -19.52 -6.66 6.87
C SER A 164 -19.49 -8.19 6.97
N LYS A 165 -20.14 -8.88 6.02
CA LYS A 165 -20.02 -10.34 5.88
C LYS A 165 -18.69 -10.74 5.26
N LEU A 166 -18.22 -9.95 4.30
CA LEU A 166 -16.99 -10.18 3.56
C LEU A 166 -16.09 -8.93 3.60
N VAL A 167 -14.80 -9.16 3.76
CA VAL A 167 -13.77 -8.12 3.78
C VAL A 167 -12.72 -8.44 2.71
N VAL A 168 -12.40 -7.44 1.88
CA VAL A 168 -11.41 -7.55 0.81
C VAL A 168 -10.19 -6.71 1.16
N HIS A 169 -9.01 -7.33 1.09
CA HIS A 169 -7.74 -6.78 1.58
C HIS A 169 -6.70 -6.64 0.46
N THR A 170 -5.71 -5.78 0.71
CA THR A 170 -4.49 -5.65 -0.12
C THR A 170 -3.22 -5.70 0.73
N HIS A 171 -3.17 -4.89 1.79
CA HIS A 171 -2.02 -4.75 2.70
C HIS A 171 -2.39 -4.93 4.18
N SER A 172 -3.69 -4.98 4.50
CA SER A 172 -4.18 -4.92 5.89
C SER A 172 -3.75 -6.15 6.70
N ASN A 173 -3.53 -5.90 8.00
CA ASN A 173 -3.25 -6.95 8.98
C ASN A 173 -4.51 -7.54 9.63
N PHE A 174 -5.68 -7.00 9.31
CA PHE A 174 -6.92 -7.50 9.88
C PHE A 174 -7.44 -8.68 9.07
N PHE A 175 -7.38 -9.87 9.66
CA PHE A 175 -8.04 -11.06 9.13
C PHE A 175 -8.98 -11.58 10.21
N SER A 176 -10.28 -11.54 9.90
CA SER A 176 -11.30 -11.96 10.84
C SER A 176 -11.48 -13.47 10.77
N ASP A 177 -11.52 -14.13 11.92
CA ASP A 177 -11.81 -15.57 12.00
C ASP A 177 -13.30 -15.89 11.76
N THR A 178 -14.13 -14.86 11.60
CA THR A 178 -15.58 -15.03 11.48
C THR A 178 -16.13 -14.47 10.18
N GLN A 179 -15.43 -13.54 9.50
CA GLN A 179 -15.87 -12.97 8.21
C GLN A 179 -15.20 -13.73 7.07
N LEU A 180 -15.80 -13.63 5.88
CA LEU A 180 -15.12 -14.05 4.66
C LEU A 180 -13.98 -13.06 4.35
N ASN A 181 -12.80 -13.55 4.01
CA ASN A 181 -11.63 -12.74 3.70
C ASN A 181 -11.14 -13.01 2.27
N ILE A 182 -11.04 -11.96 1.46
CA ILE A 182 -10.40 -12.03 0.14
C ILE A 182 -9.10 -11.23 0.17
N GLN A 183 -8.02 -11.81 -0.34
CA GLN A 183 -6.73 -11.14 -0.50
C GLN A 183 -6.47 -10.80 -1.97
N LEU A 184 -6.34 -9.52 -2.29
CA LEU A 184 -5.99 -9.03 -3.64
C LEU A 184 -4.50 -8.71 -3.81
N TRP A 185 -3.75 -8.63 -2.70
CA TRP A 185 -2.36 -8.19 -2.69
C TRP A 185 -2.16 -6.87 -3.46
N HIS A 186 -0.92 -6.55 -3.82
CA HIS A 186 -0.55 -5.25 -4.38
C HIS A 186 0.60 -5.31 -5.40
N GLY A 187 0.79 -6.45 -6.05
CA GLY A 187 1.64 -6.56 -7.23
C GLY A 187 2.30 -7.91 -7.43
N PHE A 188 2.82 -8.14 -8.63
CA PHE A 188 3.59 -9.33 -8.92
C PHE A 188 4.89 -9.34 -8.10
N PRO A 189 5.22 -10.44 -7.40
CA PRO A 189 6.29 -10.44 -6.41
C PRO A 189 7.67 -10.63 -7.08
N LEU A 190 8.44 -9.54 -7.21
CA LEU A 190 9.87 -9.61 -7.58
C LEU A 190 10.75 -10.01 -6.39
N LYS A 191 10.43 -9.45 -5.22
CA LYS A 191 11.25 -9.52 -3.99
C LYS A 191 10.79 -10.68 -3.13
N THR A 192 11.71 -11.27 -2.38
CA THR A 192 11.35 -12.35 -1.43
C THR A 192 10.35 -11.86 -0.38
N LEU A 193 9.46 -12.74 0.07
CA LEU A 193 8.46 -12.45 1.09
C LEU A 193 8.39 -13.62 2.07
N SER A 194 8.06 -13.30 3.32
CA SER A 194 7.75 -14.28 4.37
C SER A 194 8.72 -15.48 4.41
N TYR A 195 8.31 -16.70 4.06
CA TYR A 195 9.17 -17.89 4.13
C TYR A 195 10.45 -17.78 3.29
N MET A 196 10.35 -17.12 2.14
CA MET A 196 11.46 -16.89 1.21
C MET A 196 12.34 -15.70 1.63
N ALA A 197 11.91 -14.88 2.59
CA ALA A 197 12.67 -13.74 3.09
C ALA A 197 13.50 -14.10 4.34
N ASN A 198 14.47 -13.24 4.68
CA ASN A 198 15.27 -13.36 5.90
C ASN A 198 14.52 -12.83 7.14
N TYR A 199 13.36 -13.40 7.43
CA TYR A 199 12.56 -13.12 8.62
C TYR A 199 12.75 -14.20 9.69
N SER A 200 12.50 -13.86 10.96
CA SER A 200 12.49 -14.86 12.04
C SER A 200 11.39 -15.90 11.81
N SER A 201 11.58 -17.11 12.35
CA SER A 201 10.59 -18.20 12.29
C SER A 201 9.20 -17.74 12.77
N ASP A 202 9.16 -16.94 13.83
CA ASP A 202 7.91 -16.45 14.41
C ASP A 202 7.15 -15.51 13.48
N ILE A 203 7.87 -14.63 12.75
CA ILE A 203 7.25 -13.75 11.76
C ILE A 203 6.71 -14.58 10.59
N LYS A 204 7.49 -15.55 10.11
CA LYS A 204 7.09 -16.46 9.02
C LYS A 204 5.81 -17.23 9.39
N ALA A 205 5.77 -17.82 10.58
CA ALA A 205 4.61 -18.55 11.08
C ALA A 205 3.38 -17.64 11.24
N LYS A 206 3.55 -16.42 11.79
CA LYS A 206 2.46 -15.45 11.91
C LYS A 206 1.89 -15.05 10.55
N ASN A 207 2.74 -14.78 9.57
CA ASN A 207 2.30 -14.45 8.21
C ASN A 207 1.48 -15.58 7.59
N ASN A 208 1.94 -16.84 7.73
CA ASN A 208 1.20 -18.01 7.25
C ASN A 208 -0.17 -18.14 7.92
N ILE A 209 -0.23 -18.14 9.26
CA ILE A 209 -1.49 -18.22 10.01
C ILE A 209 -2.47 -17.14 9.59
N GLN A 210 -1.97 -15.92 9.39
CA GLN A 210 -2.79 -14.79 8.98
C GLN A 210 -3.30 -14.93 7.55
N TRP A 211 -2.44 -15.31 6.60
CA TRP A 211 -2.82 -15.51 5.21
C TRP A 211 -3.75 -16.70 5.01
N ASP A 212 -3.62 -17.75 5.82
CA ASP A 212 -4.48 -18.93 5.74
C ASP A 212 -5.94 -18.64 6.10
N LYS A 213 -6.21 -17.52 6.78
CA LYS A 213 -7.58 -17.02 7.00
C LYS A 213 -8.24 -16.47 5.73
N SER A 214 -7.51 -16.34 4.62
CA SER A 214 -8.08 -15.96 3.34
C SER A 214 -8.92 -17.12 2.79
N ASP A 215 -10.18 -16.85 2.45
CA ASP A 215 -11.02 -17.78 1.71
C ASP A 215 -10.67 -17.79 0.22
N LEU A 216 -10.16 -16.66 -0.27
CA LEU A 216 -9.76 -16.49 -1.66
C LEU A 216 -8.57 -15.55 -1.80
N ILE A 217 -7.62 -15.92 -2.66
CA ILE A 217 -6.46 -15.12 -3.03
C ILE A 217 -6.49 -14.88 -4.53
N VAL A 218 -6.61 -13.63 -4.94
CA VAL A 218 -6.61 -13.25 -6.36
C VAL A 218 -5.21 -13.36 -6.94
N SER A 219 -5.13 -13.90 -8.14
CA SER A 219 -3.88 -14.17 -8.84
C SER A 219 -3.83 -13.59 -10.25
N TYR A 220 -2.62 -13.15 -10.61
CA TYR A 220 -2.25 -12.73 -11.96
C TYR A 220 -2.21 -13.90 -12.96
N SER A 221 -1.63 -15.03 -12.52
CA SER A 221 -1.30 -16.20 -13.34
C SER A 221 -0.87 -17.38 -12.46
N GLN A 222 -0.70 -18.56 -13.05
CA GLN A 222 -0.15 -19.71 -12.32
C GLN A 222 1.25 -19.41 -11.76
N THR A 223 2.08 -18.65 -12.47
CA THR A 223 3.41 -18.22 -11.99
C THR A 223 3.29 -17.43 -10.70
N TYR A 224 2.39 -16.44 -10.66
CA TYR A 224 2.14 -15.66 -9.45
C TYR A 224 1.67 -16.55 -8.29
N SER A 225 0.71 -17.45 -8.54
CA SER A 225 0.19 -18.37 -7.52
C SER A 225 1.32 -19.20 -6.92
N THR A 226 2.20 -19.77 -7.74
CA THR A 226 3.36 -20.55 -7.29
C THR A 226 4.32 -19.72 -6.44
N LEU A 227 4.68 -18.51 -6.88
CA LEU A 227 5.61 -17.63 -6.14
C LEU A 227 5.04 -17.19 -4.79
N MET A 228 3.78 -16.76 -4.76
CA MET A 228 3.11 -16.37 -3.52
C MET A 228 2.92 -17.57 -2.58
N ASN A 229 2.64 -18.75 -3.14
CA ASN A 229 2.55 -19.97 -2.36
C ASN A 229 3.88 -20.32 -1.67
N ALA A 230 5.01 -20.22 -2.38
CA ALA A 230 6.33 -20.41 -1.78
C ALA A 230 6.61 -19.39 -0.65
N CYS A 231 6.08 -18.18 -0.77
CA CYS A 231 6.24 -17.15 0.25
C CYS A 231 5.39 -17.40 1.51
N PHE A 232 4.13 -17.81 1.35
CA PHE A 232 3.17 -17.82 2.46
C PHE A 232 2.69 -19.22 2.87
N GLY A 233 2.92 -20.28 2.09
CA GLY A 233 2.60 -21.66 2.43
C GLY A 233 1.11 -21.96 2.59
N ILE A 234 0.28 -21.41 1.70
CA ILE A 234 -1.20 -21.52 1.78
C ILE A 234 -1.70 -22.70 0.93
N ASP A 235 -2.91 -23.19 1.16
CA ASP A 235 -3.52 -24.14 0.21
C ASP A 235 -3.61 -23.53 -1.21
N GLY A 236 -3.10 -24.26 -2.20
CA GLY A 236 -3.14 -23.86 -3.61
C GLY A 236 -4.56 -23.66 -4.15
N SER A 237 -5.55 -24.35 -3.58
CA SER A 237 -6.96 -24.24 -3.99
C SER A 237 -7.56 -22.85 -3.76
N LYS A 238 -6.99 -22.07 -2.83
CA LYS A 238 -7.42 -20.71 -2.51
C LYS A 238 -6.98 -19.68 -3.55
N TYR A 239 -6.02 -19.99 -4.41
CA TYR A 239 -5.52 -19.07 -5.43
C TYR A 239 -6.37 -19.14 -6.70
N VAL A 240 -6.98 -18.02 -7.09
CA VAL A 240 -7.84 -17.96 -8.27
C VAL A 240 -7.30 -16.93 -9.27
N VAL A 241 -6.97 -17.41 -10.47
CA VAL A 241 -6.45 -16.57 -11.55
C VAL A 241 -7.60 -15.73 -12.12
N THR A 242 -7.51 -14.41 -11.93
CA THR A 242 -8.50 -13.46 -12.47
C THR A 242 -7.88 -12.26 -13.19
N GLY A 243 -6.55 -12.14 -13.15
CA GLY A 243 -5.90 -10.84 -13.31
C GLY A 243 -6.02 -10.06 -11.99
N VAL A 244 -5.76 -8.76 -12.01
CA VAL A 244 -5.93 -7.91 -10.82
C VAL A 244 -6.73 -6.65 -11.14
N PRO A 245 -7.68 -6.22 -10.27
CA PRO A 245 -8.58 -5.11 -10.56
C PRO A 245 -7.91 -3.80 -11.00
N ARG A 246 -6.75 -3.46 -10.44
CA ARG A 246 -6.04 -2.20 -10.80
C ARG A 246 -5.61 -2.14 -12.26
N ASN A 247 -5.41 -3.29 -12.91
CA ASN A 247 -5.04 -3.36 -14.32
C ASN A 247 -6.22 -2.99 -15.23
N ASP A 248 -7.46 -3.06 -14.75
CA ASP A 248 -8.61 -2.56 -15.51
C ASP A 248 -8.57 -1.03 -15.62
N LEU A 249 -8.15 -0.33 -14.55
CA LEU A 249 -7.95 1.12 -14.58
C LEU A 249 -6.84 1.51 -15.55
N LEU A 250 -5.74 0.74 -15.53
CA LEU A 250 -4.60 0.92 -16.45
C LEU A 250 -5.01 0.84 -17.91
N LEU A 251 -5.90 -0.08 -18.26
CA LEU A 251 -6.23 -0.39 -19.66
C LEU A 251 -7.41 0.42 -20.23
N LYS A 252 -8.31 0.98 -19.40
CA LYS A 252 -9.55 1.59 -19.90
C LYS A 252 -9.45 3.05 -20.36
N ASN A 253 -8.56 3.86 -19.79
CA ASN A 253 -8.62 5.32 -19.98
C ASN A 253 -7.30 5.89 -20.52
N ASN A 254 -7.34 6.64 -21.63
CA ASN A 254 -6.23 7.53 -22.00
C ASN A 254 -6.35 8.82 -21.19
N SER A 255 -5.71 8.85 -20.03
CA SER A 255 -5.87 9.91 -19.03
C SER A 255 -4.88 11.06 -19.19
N LYS A 256 -4.35 11.29 -20.41
CA LYS A 256 -3.28 12.28 -20.63
C LYS A 256 -3.73 13.71 -20.37
N ALA A 257 -4.98 14.05 -20.67
CA ALA A 257 -5.54 15.38 -20.42
C ALA A 257 -5.74 15.61 -18.92
N GLU A 258 -6.41 14.66 -18.26
CA GLU A 258 -6.66 14.62 -16.81
C GLU A 258 -5.34 14.67 -16.04
N PHE A 259 -4.31 13.99 -16.54
CA PHE A 259 -2.99 14.02 -15.95
C PHE A 259 -2.34 15.42 -16.01
N PHE A 260 -2.38 16.10 -17.15
CA PHE A 260 -1.82 17.44 -17.26
C PHE A 260 -2.57 18.44 -16.35
N GLU A 261 -3.89 18.30 -16.25
CA GLU A 261 -4.71 19.06 -15.32
C GLU A 261 -4.29 18.81 -13.86
N LEU A 262 -4.07 17.54 -13.48
CA LEU A 262 -3.63 17.13 -12.15
C LEU A 262 -2.30 17.78 -11.73
N ILE A 263 -1.37 17.97 -12.66
CA ILE A 263 -0.08 18.64 -12.39
C ILE A 263 -0.13 20.16 -12.60
N GLY A 264 -1.31 20.74 -12.80
CA GLY A 264 -1.51 22.18 -12.96
C GLY A 264 -0.92 22.74 -14.24
N LYS A 265 -0.92 21.95 -15.33
CA LYS A 265 -0.41 22.35 -16.64
C LYS A 265 -1.51 22.24 -17.68
N LYS A 266 -1.44 23.12 -18.68
CA LYS A 266 -2.29 22.96 -19.86
C LYS A 266 -1.88 21.68 -20.58
N ALA A 267 -2.87 20.96 -21.12
CA ALA A 267 -2.64 19.83 -22.00
C ALA A 267 -1.59 20.21 -23.04
N SER A 268 -0.54 19.40 -23.13
CA SER A 268 0.60 19.65 -24.01
C SER A 268 0.85 18.43 -24.87
N ASN A 269 1.42 18.64 -26.06
CA ASN A 269 1.87 17.55 -26.93
C ASN A 269 3.17 16.89 -26.43
N LYS A 270 3.58 17.14 -25.18
CA LYS A 270 4.77 16.53 -24.62
C LYS A 270 4.55 15.04 -24.40
N LYS A 271 5.61 14.27 -24.64
CA LYS A 271 5.67 12.88 -24.20
C LYS A 271 5.95 12.84 -22.69
N ILE A 272 5.31 11.92 -21.99
CA ILE A 272 5.36 11.82 -20.52
C ILE A 272 6.24 10.63 -20.14
N ILE A 273 7.23 10.87 -19.29
CA ILE A 273 8.04 9.84 -18.67
C ILE A 273 7.66 9.74 -17.21
N PHE A 274 7.32 8.56 -16.72
CA PHE A 274 7.20 8.30 -15.28
C PHE A 274 8.51 7.75 -14.75
N TYR A 275 9.00 8.31 -13.64
CA TYR A 275 10.06 7.71 -12.83
C TYR A 275 9.50 7.25 -11.49
N MET A 276 9.60 5.94 -11.25
CA MET A 276 8.99 5.26 -10.11
C MET A 276 9.97 4.27 -9.47
N PRO A 277 11.00 4.77 -8.77
CA PRO A 277 11.99 3.91 -8.14
C PRO A 277 11.46 3.26 -6.88
N THR A 278 12.11 2.17 -6.50
CA THR A 278 11.82 1.42 -5.29
C THR A 278 12.34 2.17 -4.07
N PHE A 279 11.53 2.20 -3.02
CA PHE A 279 11.92 2.79 -1.75
C PHE A 279 12.99 1.94 -1.04
N ARG A 280 14.09 2.58 -0.60
CA ARG A 280 15.25 1.91 0.02
C ARG A 280 15.17 1.75 1.55
N GLU A 281 14.41 2.59 2.27
CA GLU A 281 14.38 2.58 3.74
C GLU A 281 12.99 2.32 4.32
N THR A 282 12.66 1.10 4.75
CA THR A 282 11.30 0.82 5.27
C THR A 282 10.98 1.60 6.56
N LEU A 283 9.67 1.78 6.83
CA LEU A 283 9.17 2.37 8.08
C LEU A 283 9.68 1.68 9.36
N TYR A 284 10.17 0.44 9.26
CA TYR A 284 10.70 -0.35 10.37
C TYR A 284 12.24 -0.25 10.50
N GLY A 285 12.88 0.68 9.79
CA GLY A 285 14.32 0.92 9.85
C GLY A 285 15.17 -0.06 9.06
N GLN A 286 14.57 -0.97 8.27
CA GLN A 286 15.31 -1.81 7.34
C GLN A 286 15.79 -0.95 6.16
N LYS A 287 17.10 -0.88 5.99
CA LYS A 287 17.75 -0.31 4.81
C LYS A 287 18.01 -1.45 3.84
N ASN A 288 17.47 -1.35 2.62
CA ASN A 288 17.74 -2.26 1.53
C ASN A 288 18.56 -1.50 0.50
N GLY A 289 19.73 -2.00 0.11
CA GLY A 289 20.58 -1.35 -0.89
C GLY A 289 21.35 -0.13 -0.36
N ILE A 290 21.91 0.68 -1.27
CA ILE A 290 22.79 1.80 -0.93
C ILE A 290 21.98 3.10 -0.78
N LYS A 291 22.24 3.86 0.28
CA LYS A 291 21.70 5.21 0.46
C LYS A 291 22.76 6.26 0.12
N GLU A 292 22.70 6.81 -1.09
CA GLU A 292 23.47 8.00 -1.44
C GLU A 292 22.75 9.29 -0.99
N GLN A 293 23.39 10.44 -1.21
CA GLN A 293 22.70 11.73 -1.10
C GLN A 293 21.50 11.74 -2.06
N PHE A 294 20.43 12.42 -1.65
CA PHE A 294 19.19 12.48 -2.46
C PHE A 294 19.48 13.02 -3.86
N ASN A 295 19.17 12.21 -4.87
CA ASN A 295 19.12 12.61 -6.28
C ASN A 295 17.70 12.39 -6.82
N ILE A 296 17.30 13.22 -7.80
CA ILE A 296 16.00 13.04 -8.46
C ILE A 296 15.93 11.72 -9.22
N LEU A 297 17.05 11.30 -9.82
CA LEU A 297 17.23 10.01 -10.47
C LEU A 297 18.45 9.33 -9.86
N ASP A 298 18.28 8.10 -9.40
CA ASP A 298 19.35 7.27 -8.87
C ASP A 298 20.18 6.72 -10.04
N ILE A 299 21.06 7.55 -10.62
CA ILE A 299 22.09 7.18 -11.61
C ILE A 299 23.40 7.94 -11.36
N LYS A 300 24.53 7.39 -11.81
CA LYS A 300 25.84 8.07 -11.72
C LYS A 300 25.87 9.32 -12.58
N ASP A 301 26.64 10.31 -12.12
CA ASP A 301 26.86 11.59 -12.80
C ASP A 301 25.56 12.38 -13.10
N PHE A 302 24.52 12.15 -12.31
CA PHE A 302 23.24 12.80 -12.52
C PHE A 302 23.35 14.32 -12.31
N ASN A 303 22.75 15.08 -13.23
CA ASN A 303 22.71 16.54 -13.16
C ASN A 303 21.32 17.05 -13.55
N ASN A 304 20.63 17.65 -12.57
CA ASN A 304 19.26 18.13 -12.71
C ASN A 304 19.07 19.09 -13.89
N GLU A 305 19.96 20.07 -14.06
CA GLU A 305 19.84 21.12 -15.07
C GLU A 305 20.10 20.58 -16.49
N LYS A 306 21.13 19.74 -16.64
CA LYS A 306 21.44 19.07 -17.92
C LYS A 306 20.27 18.18 -18.35
N PHE A 307 19.70 17.41 -17.42
CA PHE A 307 18.57 16.54 -17.71
C PHE A 307 17.29 17.33 -18.03
N ASP A 308 16.97 18.38 -17.26
CA ASP A 308 15.82 19.27 -17.54
C ASP A 308 15.93 19.93 -18.92
N THR A 309 17.15 20.36 -19.30
CA THR A 309 17.44 20.90 -20.63
C THR A 309 17.24 19.85 -21.73
N TYR A 310 17.71 18.62 -21.52
CA TYR A 310 17.48 17.52 -22.45
C TYR A 310 15.98 17.22 -22.62
N LEU A 311 15.23 17.10 -21.53
CA LEU A 311 13.78 16.88 -21.56
C LEU A 311 13.08 17.99 -22.34
N GLY A 312 13.45 19.26 -22.11
CA GLY A 312 12.91 20.40 -22.85
C GLY A 312 13.17 20.31 -24.36
N LYS A 313 14.40 19.98 -24.77
CA LYS A 313 14.77 19.82 -26.19
C LYS A 313 14.03 18.67 -26.88
N GLN A 314 13.75 17.60 -26.15
CA GLN A 314 13.05 16.42 -26.66
C GLN A 314 11.51 16.52 -26.53
N ASN A 315 10.98 17.66 -26.08
CA ASN A 315 9.55 17.86 -25.83
C ASN A 315 8.98 16.80 -24.84
N LEU A 316 9.72 16.56 -23.76
CA LEU A 316 9.40 15.59 -22.71
C LEU A 316 9.03 16.29 -21.39
N VAL A 317 8.28 15.58 -20.56
CA VAL A 317 8.16 15.84 -19.12
C VAL A 317 8.49 14.58 -18.33
N LEU A 318 9.18 14.74 -17.21
CA LEU A 318 9.43 13.70 -16.22
C LEU A 318 8.51 13.88 -15.03
N ILE A 319 7.84 12.80 -14.65
CA ILE A 319 6.92 12.74 -13.52
C ILE A 319 7.52 11.77 -12.51
N ILE A 320 7.89 12.29 -11.35
CA ILE A 320 8.49 11.53 -10.28
C ILE A 320 7.39 11.14 -9.31
N LYS A 321 7.25 9.83 -9.08
CA LYS A 321 6.35 9.28 -8.05
C LYS A 321 7.17 8.51 -7.02
N PHE A 322 7.70 9.24 -6.04
CA PHE A 322 8.37 8.64 -4.90
C PHE A 322 7.38 8.14 -3.83
N HIS A 323 7.91 7.35 -2.90
CA HIS A 323 7.23 7.06 -1.64
C HIS A 323 6.92 8.37 -0.88
N PRO A 324 5.79 8.48 -0.16
CA PRO A 324 5.39 9.72 0.53
C PRO A 324 6.46 10.32 1.45
N LEU A 325 7.35 9.50 2.01
CA LEU A 325 8.44 9.97 2.89
C LEU A 325 9.56 10.75 2.18
N HIS A 326 9.66 10.66 0.85
CA HIS A 326 10.68 11.34 0.04
C HIS A 326 10.11 12.36 -0.95
N VAL A 327 8.78 12.50 -1.02
CA VAL A 327 8.15 13.40 -1.99
C VAL A 327 8.49 14.86 -1.70
N ASP A 328 8.66 15.24 -0.43
CA ASP A 328 9.06 16.60 -0.04
C ASP A 328 10.46 16.95 -0.51
N GLN A 329 11.43 16.03 -0.34
CA GLN A 329 12.81 16.22 -0.80
C GLN A 329 12.87 16.43 -2.32
N ALA A 330 12.08 15.64 -3.06
CA ALA A 330 11.98 15.79 -4.52
C ALA A 330 11.34 17.12 -4.91
N THR A 331 10.25 17.49 -4.23
CA THR A 331 9.52 18.74 -4.49
C THR A 331 10.39 19.96 -4.21
N ASP A 332 11.15 19.95 -3.12
CA ASP A 332 12.09 21.02 -2.76
C ASP A 332 13.26 21.10 -3.75
N CYS A 333 13.82 19.96 -4.15
CA CYS A 333 14.86 19.91 -5.16
C CYS A 333 14.40 20.54 -6.49
N ILE A 334 13.21 20.15 -6.97
CA ILE A 334 12.60 20.69 -8.20
C ILE A 334 12.42 22.21 -8.11
N LYS A 335 11.88 22.70 -6.99
CA LYS A 335 11.64 24.14 -6.76
C LYS A 335 12.94 24.93 -6.68
N ASN A 336 13.91 24.45 -5.90
CA ASN A 336 15.19 25.14 -5.66
C ASN A 336 16.03 25.22 -6.96
N ALA A 337 16.06 24.15 -7.74
CA ALA A 337 16.76 24.11 -9.02
C ALA A 337 15.94 24.73 -10.18
N ARG A 338 14.70 25.17 -9.93
CA ARG A 338 13.80 25.82 -10.91
C ARG A 338 13.57 24.99 -12.18
N LEU A 339 13.44 23.67 -12.01
CA LEU A 339 13.27 22.72 -13.13
C LEU A 339 11.91 22.92 -13.79
N LYS A 340 11.86 22.90 -15.13
CA LYS A 340 10.66 23.26 -15.91
C LYS A 340 9.93 22.06 -16.48
N ASN A 341 10.62 20.94 -16.64
CA ASN A 341 10.14 19.74 -17.29
C ASN A 341 10.05 18.56 -16.31
N ILE A 342 10.32 18.77 -15.02
CA ILE A 342 10.29 17.75 -13.97
C ILE A 342 9.24 18.10 -12.92
N TYR A 343 8.39 17.15 -12.59
CA TYR A 343 7.26 17.32 -11.68
C TYR A 343 7.20 16.16 -10.68
N ALA A 344 6.79 16.44 -9.44
CA ALA A 344 6.47 15.40 -8.46
C ALA A 344 4.95 15.16 -8.43
N LEU A 345 4.55 13.88 -8.47
CA LEU A 345 3.17 13.46 -8.28
C LEU A 345 2.96 13.01 -6.83
N GLU A 346 2.07 13.68 -6.12
CA GLU A 346 1.76 13.42 -4.71
C GLU A 346 0.46 12.62 -4.57
N ASP A 347 0.41 11.71 -3.58
CA ASP A 347 -0.80 10.91 -3.30
C ASP A 347 -2.00 11.79 -2.90
N THR A 348 -1.75 12.93 -2.24
CA THR A 348 -2.78 13.90 -1.84
C THR A 348 -3.50 14.49 -3.04
N LYS A 349 -2.76 14.85 -4.10
CA LYS A 349 -3.36 15.37 -5.34
C LYS A 349 -4.23 14.32 -6.04
N LEU A 350 -3.79 13.07 -6.07
CA LEU A 350 -4.60 11.96 -6.59
C LEU A 350 -5.90 11.80 -5.80
N MET A 351 -5.83 11.86 -4.46
CA MET A 351 -7.03 11.82 -3.62
C MET A 351 -7.99 12.98 -3.87
N GLU A 352 -7.48 14.20 -3.91
CA GLU A 352 -8.28 15.41 -4.15
C GLU A 352 -8.99 15.35 -5.50
N ALA A 353 -8.34 14.76 -6.51
CA ALA A 353 -8.90 14.53 -7.84
C ALA A 353 -9.76 13.25 -7.94
N ASN A 354 -9.89 12.47 -6.87
CA ASN A 354 -10.57 11.17 -6.86
C ASN A 354 -10.02 10.16 -7.91
N LEU A 355 -8.72 10.21 -8.15
CA LEU A 355 -7.99 9.38 -9.11
C LEU A 355 -7.11 8.33 -8.40
N ASP A 356 -7.00 7.15 -9.00
CA ASP A 356 -5.97 6.16 -8.67
C ASP A 356 -4.73 6.40 -9.55
N LEU A 357 -3.56 6.00 -9.04
CA LEU A 357 -2.31 6.01 -9.81
C LEU A 357 -2.42 5.25 -11.15
N TYR A 358 -3.16 4.14 -11.20
CA TYR A 358 -3.32 3.32 -12.40
C TYR A 358 -4.20 3.98 -13.46
N GLU A 359 -5.08 4.90 -13.09
CA GLU A 359 -5.78 5.74 -14.06
C GLU A 359 -4.81 6.72 -14.72
N VAL A 360 -3.80 7.17 -14.00
CA VAL A 360 -2.89 8.23 -14.45
C VAL A 360 -1.66 7.70 -15.18
N ILE A 361 -1.09 6.58 -14.74
CA ILE A 361 0.14 6.02 -15.30
C ILE A 361 -0.04 5.58 -16.77
N ASN A 362 -1.28 5.32 -17.22
CA ASN A 362 -1.56 5.11 -18.65
C ASN A 362 -1.31 6.37 -19.51
N ALA A 363 -1.08 7.54 -18.93
CA ALA A 363 -0.62 8.70 -19.69
C ALA A 363 0.88 8.60 -20.07
N ALA A 364 1.65 7.73 -19.42
CA ALA A 364 3.09 7.61 -19.63
C ALA A 364 3.40 6.99 -21.00
N ASP A 365 4.30 7.64 -21.73
CA ASP A 365 4.89 7.14 -22.97
C ASP A 365 6.11 6.24 -22.68
N LEU A 366 6.73 6.39 -21.51
CA LEU A 366 7.92 5.65 -21.05
C LEU A 366 7.91 5.52 -19.53
N LEU A 367 8.26 4.34 -19.01
CA LEU A 367 8.50 4.12 -17.59
C LEU A 367 10.00 3.99 -17.33
N ILE A 368 10.52 4.72 -16.33
CA ILE A 368 11.84 4.51 -15.74
C ILE A 368 11.62 3.96 -14.33
N THR A 369 12.25 2.84 -14.00
CA THR A 369 12.13 2.22 -12.68
C THR A 369 13.36 1.37 -12.35
N ASP A 370 13.30 0.59 -11.29
CA ASP A 370 14.33 -0.34 -10.84
C ASP A 370 13.68 -1.69 -10.50
N TYR A 371 13.73 -2.14 -9.26
CA TYR A 371 13.15 -3.37 -8.73
C TYR A 371 11.67 -3.21 -8.32
N SER A 372 10.92 -2.26 -8.89
CA SER A 372 9.53 -2.00 -8.50
C SER A 372 8.57 -2.97 -9.19
N SER A 373 7.55 -3.48 -8.48
CA SER A 373 6.55 -4.35 -9.12
C SER A 373 5.64 -3.63 -10.12
N ILE A 374 5.69 -2.30 -10.20
CA ILE A 374 4.88 -1.50 -11.13
C ILE A 374 5.14 -1.87 -12.60
N TYR A 375 6.38 -2.19 -12.97
CA TYR A 375 6.69 -2.49 -14.36
C TYR A 375 5.95 -3.72 -14.84
N PHE A 376 5.70 -4.71 -13.97
CA PHE A 376 4.96 -5.90 -14.34
C PHE A 376 3.57 -5.56 -14.83
N ASP A 377 2.87 -4.61 -14.18
CA ASP A 377 1.56 -4.16 -14.67
C ASP A 377 1.71 -3.29 -15.92
N TYR A 378 2.71 -2.40 -15.96
CA TYR A 378 2.97 -1.51 -17.09
C TYR A 378 3.24 -2.26 -18.41
N LEU A 379 3.75 -3.51 -18.34
CA LEU A 379 3.90 -4.40 -19.50
C LEU A 379 2.60 -4.62 -20.28
N LEU A 380 1.43 -4.47 -19.65
CA LEU A 380 0.13 -4.57 -20.33
C LEU A 380 -0.11 -3.46 -21.36
N LEU A 381 0.59 -2.32 -21.23
CA LEU A 381 0.48 -1.21 -22.17
C LEU A 381 1.32 -1.41 -23.44
N ASP A 382 2.19 -2.42 -23.47
CA ASP A 382 3.22 -2.61 -24.51
C ASP A 382 4.02 -1.32 -24.79
N ARG A 383 4.44 -0.65 -23.72
CA ARG A 383 5.24 0.58 -23.81
C ARG A 383 6.66 0.37 -23.28
N PRO A 384 7.64 1.15 -23.75
CA PRO A 384 9.03 0.98 -23.34
C PRO A 384 9.24 1.20 -21.83
N ILE A 385 10.24 0.51 -21.29
CA ILE A 385 10.64 0.55 -19.88
C ILE A 385 12.16 0.65 -19.82
N ILE A 386 12.70 1.55 -19.01
CA ILE A 386 14.15 1.66 -18.73
C ILE A 386 14.36 1.34 -17.25
N PHE A 387 15.44 0.60 -16.97
CA PHE A 387 15.82 0.22 -15.62
C PHE A 387 17.04 1.00 -15.15
N THR A 388 17.04 1.49 -13.91
CA THR A 388 18.20 2.15 -13.27
C THR A 388 18.66 1.37 -12.02
N PRO A 389 19.21 0.16 -12.18
CA PRO A 389 19.53 -0.73 -11.06
C PRO A 389 20.93 -0.45 -10.48
N LEU A 390 21.14 0.72 -9.86
CA LEU A 390 22.46 1.15 -9.40
C LEU A 390 23.11 0.25 -8.34
N ASP A 391 22.30 -0.33 -7.47
CA ASP A 391 22.69 -1.06 -6.27
C ASP A 391 22.18 -2.51 -6.31
N LEU A 392 22.19 -3.14 -7.50
CA LEU A 392 21.56 -4.45 -7.72
C LEU A 392 22.12 -5.52 -6.79
N GLU A 393 23.45 -5.60 -6.68
CA GLU A 393 24.13 -6.62 -5.87
C GLU A 393 23.80 -6.45 -4.38
N GLU A 394 23.84 -5.23 -3.86
CA GLU A 394 23.48 -4.94 -2.47
C GLU A 394 21.98 -5.18 -2.23
N TYR A 395 21.13 -4.73 -3.15
CA TYR A 395 19.69 -4.86 -3.03
C TYR A 395 19.25 -6.34 -3.05
N GLU A 396 19.85 -7.14 -3.93
CA GLU A 396 19.63 -8.59 -3.99
C GLU A 396 20.06 -9.28 -2.68
N LYS A 397 21.24 -8.93 -2.16
CA LYS A 397 21.75 -9.49 -0.91
C LYS A 397 20.88 -9.16 0.30
N ASP A 398 20.39 -7.92 0.39
CA ASP A 398 19.61 -7.45 1.53
C ASP A 398 18.15 -7.91 1.44
N ARG A 399 17.52 -7.70 0.28
CA ARG A 399 16.07 -7.86 0.08
C ARG A 399 15.71 -9.23 -0.50
N GLY A 400 16.58 -9.82 -1.31
CA GLY A 400 16.37 -11.06 -2.06
C GLY A 400 15.38 -10.92 -3.23
N PHE A 401 15.61 -11.66 -4.30
CA PHE A 401 14.68 -11.82 -5.42
C PHE A 401 14.05 -13.22 -5.47
N LEU A 402 12.83 -13.30 -6.00
CA LEU A 402 12.12 -14.55 -6.23
C LEU A 402 12.35 -15.12 -7.63
N VAL A 403 12.87 -14.29 -8.53
CA VAL A 403 13.01 -14.60 -9.94
C VAL A 403 14.36 -14.09 -10.46
N GLU A 404 15.07 -14.96 -11.15
CA GLU A 404 16.45 -14.74 -11.62
C GLU A 404 16.63 -15.33 -13.03
N PRO A 405 17.63 -14.84 -13.81
CA PRO A 405 18.46 -13.67 -13.53
C PRO A 405 17.69 -12.35 -13.70
N TYR A 406 18.02 -11.31 -12.92
CA TYR A 406 17.34 -10.00 -12.98
C TYR A 406 17.27 -9.43 -14.40
N ASP A 407 18.34 -9.56 -15.17
CA ASP A 407 18.43 -9.04 -16.54
C ASP A 407 17.35 -9.60 -17.47
N PHE A 408 16.95 -10.86 -17.28
CA PHE A 408 15.86 -11.49 -18.04
C PHE A 408 14.51 -10.91 -17.62
N TRP A 409 14.29 -10.74 -16.32
CA TRP A 409 13.01 -10.28 -15.75
C TRP A 409 12.78 -8.77 -15.86
N ALA A 410 13.83 -7.99 -16.18
CA ALA A 410 13.78 -6.56 -16.44
C ALA A 410 13.85 -6.29 -17.96
N PRO A 411 12.73 -6.36 -18.72
CA PRO A 411 12.71 -6.35 -20.18
C PRO A 411 12.86 -4.94 -20.78
N GLY A 412 14.02 -4.35 -20.57
CA GLY A 412 14.41 -3.02 -21.04
C GLY A 412 15.90 -2.78 -20.83
N PRO A 413 16.45 -1.68 -21.37
CA PRO A 413 17.84 -1.32 -21.15
C PRO A 413 18.08 -0.98 -19.67
N LYS A 414 19.28 -1.32 -19.18
CA LYS A 414 19.75 -0.98 -17.83
C LYS A 414 20.73 0.19 -17.96
N CYS A 415 20.39 1.33 -17.38
CA CYS A 415 21.19 2.55 -17.44
C CYS A 415 21.82 2.83 -16.07
N TYR A 416 23.11 3.13 -16.06
CA TYR A 416 23.88 3.38 -14.85
C TYR A 416 24.37 4.82 -14.74
N ASN A 417 24.28 5.61 -15.81
CA ASN A 417 24.68 7.00 -15.85
C ASN A 417 23.77 7.86 -16.75
N LEU A 418 23.91 9.17 -16.66
CA LEU A 418 23.08 10.13 -17.39
C LEU A 418 23.18 10.01 -18.91
N GLU A 419 24.37 9.74 -19.46
CA GLU A 419 24.59 9.61 -20.90
C GLU A 419 23.79 8.43 -21.45
N GLN A 420 23.98 7.24 -20.88
CA GLN A 420 23.22 6.03 -21.21
C GLN A 420 21.72 6.28 -21.09
N LEU A 421 21.27 6.91 -20.00
CA LEU A 421 19.84 7.18 -19.82
C LEU A 421 19.27 8.03 -20.96
N THR A 422 19.94 9.13 -21.32
CA THR A 422 19.44 10.02 -22.39
C THR A 422 19.48 9.37 -23.78
N GLU A 423 20.48 8.52 -24.04
CA GLU A 423 20.55 7.73 -25.27
C GLU A 423 19.39 6.73 -25.35
N GLU A 424 19.17 5.97 -24.28
CA GLU A 424 18.15 4.94 -24.23
C GLU A 424 16.72 5.50 -24.21
N ILE A 425 16.48 6.66 -23.58
CA ILE A 425 15.21 7.40 -23.71
C ILE A 425 14.94 7.70 -25.19
N THR A 426 15.96 8.18 -25.90
CA THR A 426 15.82 8.56 -27.32
C THR A 426 15.51 7.34 -28.19
N LYS A 427 16.21 6.21 -27.98
CA LYS A 427 15.96 4.95 -28.70
C LYS A 427 14.54 4.43 -28.43
N CYS A 428 14.17 4.29 -27.15
CA CYS A 428 12.87 3.79 -26.73
C CYS A 428 11.71 4.60 -27.30
N LEU A 429 11.84 5.93 -27.38
CA LEU A 429 10.77 6.80 -27.86
C LEU A 429 10.71 6.95 -29.39
N ASN A 430 11.71 6.46 -30.12
CA ASN A 430 11.80 6.51 -31.57
C ASN A 430 11.56 5.15 -32.25
N ASP A 431 11.69 4.04 -31.51
CA ASP A 431 11.42 2.68 -32.00
C ASP A 431 10.59 1.88 -30.99
N ASP A 432 9.30 1.75 -31.27
CA ASP A 432 8.36 0.98 -30.43
C ASP A 432 8.74 -0.51 -30.34
N ASN A 433 9.51 -1.04 -31.32
CA ASN A 433 9.95 -2.44 -31.32
C ASN A 433 11.19 -2.69 -30.46
N TYR A 434 11.88 -1.63 -30.03
CA TYR A 434 13.05 -1.76 -29.18
C TYR A 434 12.66 -2.43 -27.85
N TYR A 435 13.28 -3.58 -27.51
CA TYR A 435 12.91 -4.47 -26.38
C TYR A 435 11.50 -5.07 -26.40
N LYS A 436 10.76 -5.01 -27.52
CA LYS A 436 9.36 -5.48 -27.55
C LYS A 436 9.23 -6.98 -27.26
N LYS A 437 10.11 -7.80 -27.83
CA LYS A 437 10.05 -9.26 -27.65
C LYS A 437 10.26 -9.68 -26.19
N GLU A 438 11.19 -9.01 -25.52
CA GLU A 438 11.50 -9.20 -24.11
C GLU A 438 10.29 -8.80 -23.24
N ARG A 439 9.67 -7.64 -23.54
CA ARG A 439 8.47 -7.19 -22.84
C ARG A 439 7.32 -8.18 -23.01
N GLU A 440 7.08 -8.62 -24.24
CA GLU A 440 6.03 -9.61 -24.53
C GLU A 440 6.28 -10.94 -23.81
N ALA A 441 7.53 -11.42 -23.78
CA ALA A 441 7.90 -12.64 -23.09
C ALA A 441 7.58 -12.56 -21.58
N ILE A 442 8.03 -11.50 -20.90
CA ILE A 442 7.73 -11.32 -19.47
C ILE A 442 6.24 -11.08 -19.23
N CYS A 443 5.58 -10.30 -20.08
CA CYS A 443 4.13 -10.07 -20.01
C CYS A 443 3.34 -11.38 -20.09
N ASN A 444 3.73 -12.31 -20.97
CA ASN A 444 3.10 -13.63 -21.13
C ASN A 444 3.30 -14.53 -19.90
N ILE A 445 4.43 -14.43 -19.21
CA ILE A 445 4.71 -15.21 -17.99
C ILE A 445 3.90 -14.67 -16.81
N VAL A 446 3.78 -13.34 -16.73
CA VAL A 446 3.18 -12.62 -15.61
C VAL A 446 1.65 -12.62 -15.70
N HIS A 447 1.09 -12.27 -16.85
CA HIS A 447 -0.35 -12.03 -17.02
C HIS A 447 -1.03 -13.14 -17.80
N HIS A 448 -1.90 -13.90 -17.12
CA HIS A 448 -2.80 -14.82 -17.80
C HIS A 448 -3.90 -14.07 -18.56
N TYR A 449 -4.51 -13.07 -17.91
CA TYR A 449 -5.46 -12.17 -18.54
C TYR A 449 -4.79 -10.82 -18.81
N LYS A 450 -4.96 -10.32 -20.03
CA LYS A 450 -4.44 -9.01 -20.49
C LYS A 450 -5.55 -8.04 -20.86
N ASP A 451 -6.77 -8.33 -20.46
CA ASP A 451 -7.94 -7.51 -20.70
C ASP A 451 -8.31 -6.66 -19.48
N ALA A 452 -9.26 -5.74 -19.66
CA ALA A 452 -9.75 -4.86 -18.60
C ALA A 452 -11.02 -5.42 -17.91
N ASN A 453 -11.01 -6.72 -17.58
CA ASN A 453 -12.14 -7.43 -16.97
C ASN A 453 -11.82 -8.10 -15.63
N SER A 454 -10.67 -7.83 -15.02
CA SER A 454 -10.25 -8.45 -13.77
C SER A 454 -11.24 -8.17 -12.63
N SER A 455 -11.71 -6.92 -12.51
CA SER A 455 -12.70 -6.51 -11.51
C SER A 455 -14.01 -7.27 -11.66
N LYS A 456 -14.46 -7.48 -12.91
CA LYS A 456 -15.68 -8.26 -13.18
C LYS A 456 -15.54 -9.71 -12.75
N ARG A 457 -14.38 -10.33 -12.99
CA ARG A 457 -14.10 -11.71 -12.53
C ARG A 457 -14.09 -11.78 -11.01
N VAL A 458 -13.43 -10.83 -10.33
CA VAL A 458 -13.39 -10.78 -8.87
C VAL A 458 -14.78 -10.57 -8.27
N TRP A 459 -15.60 -9.69 -8.83
CA TRP A 459 -16.98 -9.48 -8.35
C TRP A 459 -17.86 -10.73 -8.49
N LYS A 460 -17.67 -11.53 -9.54
CA LYS A 460 -18.36 -12.83 -9.65
C LYS A 460 -17.95 -13.81 -8.55
N LEU A 461 -16.66 -13.89 -8.22
CA LEU A 461 -16.18 -14.74 -7.13
C LEU A 461 -16.69 -14.26 -5.77
N ILE A 462 -16.74 -12.94 -5.56
CA ILE A 462 -17.39 -12.33 -4.39
C ILE A 462 -18.85 -12.75 -4.31
N ASP A 463 -19.58 -12.71 -5.43
CA ASP A 463 -20.99 -13.10 -5.50
C ASP A 463 -21.20 -14.55 -5.07
N GLU A 464 -20.38 -15.45 -5.60
CA GLU A 464 -20.38 -16.89 -5.29
C GLU A 464 -20.12 -17.12 -3.79
N LEU A 465 -19.09 -16.48 -3.22
CA LEU A 465 -18.75 -16.57 -1.80
C LEU A 465 -19.85 -16.00 -0.89
N MET A 466 -20.54 -14.95 -1.32
CA MET A 466 -21.59 -14.31 -0.54
C MET A 466 -22.89 -15.12 -0.50
N ILE A 467 -23.12 -16.03 -1.45
CA ILE A 467 -24.28 -16.92 -1.49
C ILE A 467 -24.12 -18.14 -0.57
N CYS A 468 -22.88 -18.61 -0.40
CA CYS A 468 -22.51 -19.61 0.60
C CYS A 468 -22.68 -19.07 2.03
#